data_AF-A0A068MXS8-F1
#
_entry.id   AF-A0A068MXS8-F1
#
_cell.length_a   1.000
_cell.length_b   1.000
_cell.length_c   1.000
_cell.angle_alpha   90.00
_cell.angle_beta   90.00
_cell.angle_gamma   90.00
#
_symmetry.space_group_name_H-M   'P 1'
#
loop_
_entity.id
_entity.type
_entity.pdbx_description
1 polymer ?
#
loop_
_entity_poly.entity_id
_entity_poly.type
_entity_poly.pdbx_seq_one_letter_code
_entity_poly.pdbx_strand_id
1 'polypeptide(L)' 'MFTYLVHFFIGAIAAGVISLGFAWLSDDLAGSFSWAFLIVAMACGLGALYISGWITPAVLAIYLGVNVWEWWQTK' A
#
# COMPACT_ATOMS: atom_id res chain seq x y z
N MET A 1 -9.24 -15.22 11.08
CA MET A 1 -10.04 -13.98 11.18
C MET A 1 -9.25 -12.84 11.84
N PHE A 2 -8.77 -12.98 13.08
CA PHE A 2 -7.96 -11.92 13.72
C PHE A 2 -6.69 -11.54 12.92
N THR A 3 -5.89 -12.51 12.48
CA THR A 3 -4.68 -12.27 11.66
C THR A 3 -4.97 -11.49 10.37
N TYR A 4 -6.09 -11.80 9.71
CA TYR A 4 -6.51 -11.08 8.51
C TYR A 4 -6.77 -9.60 8.81
N LEU A 5 -7.57 -9.31 9.84
CA LEU A 5 -7.94 -7.94 10.19
C LEU A 5 -6.71 -7.11 10.56
N VAL A 6 -5.78 -7.67 11.34
CA VAL A 6 -4.54 -6.98 11.73
C VAL A 6 -3.73 -6.57 10.49
N HIS A 7 -3.45 -7.51 9.59
CA HIS A 7 -2.64 -7.23 8.41
C HIS A 7 -3.38 -6.41 7.34
N PHE A 8 -4.71 -6.51 7.28
CA PHE A 8 -5.56 -5.64 6.46
C PHE A 8 -5.46 -4.19 6.93
N PHE A 9 -5.63 -3.91 8.22
CA PHE A 9 -5.55 -2.54 8.74
C PHE A 9 -4.13 -1.96 8.65
N ILE A 10 -3.09 -2.77 8.93
CA ILE A 10 -1.70 -2.36 8.72
C ILE A 10 -1.46 -2.03 7.25
N GLY A 11 -1.91 -2.89 6.34
CA GLY A 11 -1.80 -2.68 4.90
C GLY A 11 -2.51 -1.42 4.43
N ALA A 12 -3.75 -1.19 4.88
CA ALA A 12 -4.55 -0.02 4.52
C ALA A 12 -3.91 1.29 4.99
N ILE A 13 -3.48 1.35 6.25
CA ILE A 13 -2.87 2.56 6.81
C ILE A 13 -1.53 2.83 6.13
N ALA A 14 -0.66 1.83 6.02
CA ALA A 14 0.67 2.00 5.43
C ALA A 14 0.59 2.36 3.93
N ALA A 15 -0.25 1.67 3.16
CA ALA A 15 -0.45 2.01 1.75
C ALA A 15 -1.06 3.41 1.59
N GLY A 16 -2.02 3.79 2.43
CA GLY A 16 -2.57 5.15 2.44
C GLY A 16 -1.51 6.22 2.71
N VAL A 17 -0.64 6.00 3.70
CA VAL A 17 0.47 6.93 4.01
C VAL A 17 1.47 7.04 2.86
N ILE A 18 1.84 5.91 2.22
CA ILE A 18 2.73 5.92 1.05
C ILE A 18 2.10 6.73 -0.09
N SER A 19 0.85 6.42 -0.46
CA SER A 19 0.15 7.08 -1.58
C SER A 19 0.00 8.58 -1.34
N LEU A 20 -0.38 8.97 -0.11
CA LEU A 20 -0.50 10.39 0.27
C LEU A 20 0.85 11.11 0.26
N GLY A 21 1.90 10.44 0.73
CA GLY A 21 3.25 10.99 0.74
C GLY A 21 3.75 11.32 -0.67
N PHE A 22 3.56 10.39 -1.62
CA PHE A 22 3.96 10.61 -3.01
C PHE A 22 3.08 11.61 -3.74
N ALA A 23 1.77 11.61 -3.49
CA ALA A 23 0.89 12.63 -4.02
C ALA A 23 1.27 14.04 -3.58
N TRP A 24 1.64 14.20 -2.31
CA TRP A 24 2.16 15.46 -1.81
C TRP A 24 3.49 15.85 -2.47
N LEU A 25 4.36 14.88 -2.75
CA LEU A 25 5.62 15.11 -3.45
C LEU A 25 5.45 15.46 -4.95
N SER A 26 4.31 15.13 -5.55
CA SER A 26 4.02 15.37 -6.97
C SER A 26 3.10 16.57 -7.23
N ASP A 27 2.70 17.33 -6.19
CA ASP A 27 1.67 18.38 -6.25
C ASP A 27 0.30 17.92 -6.83
N ASP A 28 0.10 16.61 -7.00
CA ASP A 28 -1.09 16.00 -7.59
C ASP A 28 -2.00 15.40 -6.51
N LEU A 29 -2.57 16.27 -5.68
CA LEU A 29 -3.52 15.87 -4.64
C LEU A 29 -4.85 15.36 -5.23
N ALA A 30 -5.23 15.79 -6.43
CA ALA A 30 -6.53 15.52 -7.02
C ALA A 30 -6.68 14.08 -7.54
N GLY A 31 -5.59 13.42 -7.93
CA GLY A 31 -5.56 12.00 -8.36
C GLY A 31 -5.13 10.98 -7.29
N SER A 32 -4.77 11.46 -6.09
CA SER A 32 -3.93 10.73 -5.13
C SER A 32 -4.55 9.55 -4.37
N PHE A 33 -5.87 9.55 -4.18
CA PHE A 33 -6.59 8.47 -3.49
C PHE A 33 -7.02 7.40 -4.50
N SER A 34 -6.02 6.71 -5.07
CA SER A 34 -6.25 5.59 -5.96
C SER A 34 -6.84 4.40 -5.19
N TRP A 35 -7.83 3.71 -5.76
CA TRP A 35 -8.36 2.43 -5.23
C TRP A 35 -7.27 1.35 -5.02
N ALA A 36 -6.06 1.58 -5.54
CA ALA A 36 -4.89 0.73 -5.34
C ALA A 36 -4.57 0.44 -3.86
N PHE A 37 -4.72 1.40 -2.94
CA PHE A 37 -4.39 1.14 -1.52
C PHE A 37 -5.33 0.10 -0.89
N LEU A 38 -6.60 0.03 -1.34
CA LEU A 38 -7.56 -0.98 -0.87
C LEU A 38 -7.20 -2.37 -1.39
N ILE A 39 -6.75 -2.47 -2.65
CA ILE A 39 -6.27 -3.73 -3.22
C ILE A 39 -5.03 -4.22 -2.46
N VAL A 40 -4.10 -3.31 -2.15
CA VAL A 40 -2.90 -3.60 -1.34
C VAL A 40 -3.30 -4.06 0.07
N ALA A 41 -4.26 -3.40 0.72
CA ALA A 41 -4.76 -3.80 2.03
C ALA A 41 -5.37 -5.20 2.02
N MET A 42 -6.18 -5.53 0.99
CA MET A 42 -6.74 -6.86 0.81
C MET A 42 -5.65 -7.91 0.57
N ALA A 43 -4.64 -7.61 -0.25
CA ALA A 43 -3.51 -8.50 -0.50
C ALA A 43 -2.72 -8.77 0.79
N CYS A 44 -2.49 -7.75 1.62
CA CYS A 44 -1.85 -7.89 2.93
C CYS A 44 -2.67 -8.79 3.86
N GLY A 45 -3.99 -8.56 3.97
CA GLY A 45 -4.86 -9.36 4.82
C GLY A 45 -4.97 -10.82 4.39
N LEU A 46 -5.26 -11.07 3.11
CA LEU A 46 -5.40 -12.41 2.55
C LEU A 46 -4.07 -13.17 2.56
N GLY A 47 -2.99 -12.52 2.13
CA GLY A 47 -1.65 -13.12 2.11
C GLY A 47 -1.16 -13.51 3.51
N ALA A 48 -1.39 -12.66 4.51
CA ALA A 48 -1.06 -12.99 5.89
C ALA A 48 -1.92 -14.10 6.49
N LEU A 49 -3.17 -14.23 6.06
CA LEU A 49 -4.07 -15.29 6.51
C LEU A 49 -3.71 -16.65 5.91
N TYR A 50 -3.37 -16.70 4.62
CA TYR A 50 -3.22 -17.96 3.88
C TYR A 50 -1.77 -18.40 3.64
N ILE A 51 -0.80 -17.49 3.73
CA ILE A 51 0.60 -17.78 3.38
C ILE A 51 1.53 -17.56 4.58
N SER A 52 1.72 -16.30 4.99
CA SER A 52 2.64 -15.92 6.07
C SER A 52 2.45 -14.46 6.46
N GLY A 53 2.60 -14.12 7.75
CA GLY A 53 2.60 -12.73 8.23
C GLY A 53 3.68 -11.85 7.58
N TRP A 54 4.74 -12.46 7.03
CA TRP A 54 5.77 -11.77 6.27
C TRP A 54 5.31 -11.26 4.89
N ILE A 55 4.13 -11.65 4.42
CA ILE A 55 3.58 -11.14 3.15
C ILE A 55 3.29 -9.64 3.24
N THR A 56 2.80 -9.14 4.38
CA THR A 56 2.46 -7.73 4.53
C THR A 56 3.63 -6.77 4.32
N PRO A 57 4.80 -6.94 4.97
CA PRO A 57 5.95 -6.10 4.66
C PRO A 57 6.44 -6.26 3.22
N ALA A 58 6.36 -7.46 2.63
CA ALA A 58 6.75 -7.68 1.24
C ALA A 58 5.84 -6.92 0.24
N VAL A 59 4.52 -7.02 0.42
CA VAL A 59 3.53 -6.31 -0.40
C VAL A 59 3.69 -4.80 -0.26
N LEU A 60 3.90 -4.29 0.96
CA LEU A 60 4.13 -2.86 1.21
C LEU A 60 5.45 -2.38 0.59
N ALA A 61 6.51 -3.18 0.63
CA ALA A 61 7.78 -2.84 0.00
C ALA A 61 7.66 -2.75 -1.54
N ILE A 62 6.92 -3.68 -2.16
CA ILE A 62 6.61 -3.63 -3.58
C ILE A 62 5.80 -2.37 -3.91
N TYR A 63 4.75 -2.10 -3.13
CA TYR A 63 3.90 -0.93 -3.35
C TYR A 63 4.69 0.39 -3.22
N LEU A 64 5.58 0.47 -2.23
CA LEU A 64 6.51 1.59 -2.09
C LEU A 64 7.41 1.73 -3.33
N GLY A 65 7.98 0.63 -3.82
CA GLY A 65 8.82 0.63 -5.03
C GLY A 65 8.08 1.13 -6.27
N VAL A 66 6.80 0.74 -6.43
CA VAL A 66 5.95 1.22 -7.52
C VAL A 66 5.72 2.74 -7.41
N ASN A 67 5.36 3.24 -6.23
CA ASN A 67 5.15 4.69 -6.03
C ASN A 67 6.45 5.50 -6.26
N VAL A 68 7.61 4.99 -5.82
CA VAL A 68 8.92 5.61 -6.09
C VAL A 68 9.19 5.68 -7.60
N TRP A 69 8.90 4.59 -8.31
CA TRP A 69 9.09 4.52 -9.75
C TRP A 69 8.17 5.48 -10.51
N GLU A 70 6.87 5.48 -10.21
CA GLU A 70 5.88 6.38 -10.79
C GLU A 70 6.26 7.84 -10.56
N TRP A 71 6.63 8.19 -9.33
CA TRP A 71 7.11 9.52 -8.97
C TRP A 71 8.34 9.95 -9.78
N TRP A 72 9.31 9.04 -9.97
CA TRP A 72 10.50 9.33 -10.75
C TRP A 72 10.20 9.58 -12.24
N GLN A 73 9.15 8.96 -12.79
CA GLN A 73 8.71 9.23 -14.16
C GLN A 73 7.97 10.56 -14.33
N THR A 74 7.36 11.07 -13.26
CA THR A 74 6.60 12.34 -13.27
C THR A 74 7.45 13.58 -12.96
N LYS A 75 8.74 13.38 -12.63
CA LYS A 75 9.73 14.44 -12.44
C LYS A 75 10.51 14.73 -13.72
#